data_AF-A0A3B8HKP1-F1
#
_entry.id   AF-A0A3B8HKP1-F1
#
_cell.length_a   1.000
_cell.length_b   1.000
_cell.length_c   1.000
_cell.angle_alpha   90.00
_cell.angle_beta   90.00
_cell.angle_gamma   90.00
#
_symmetry.space_group_name_H-M   'P 1'
#
loop_
_entity.id
_entity.type
_entity.pdbx_description
1 polymer ?
#
loop_
_entity_poly.entity_id
_entity_poly.type
_entity_poly.pdbx_seq_one_letter_code
_entity_poly.pdbx_strand_id
1 'polypeptide(L)'
;KAAGIGNFWVDITRVSLYLLLPICLVYSLFLVSQGMIQNFKPYDTAHIVEPYTTQVAQKDSSGQEIKDSQGKTVMEDRKIKTQTLAQGPVASQVAIKMLGTNGGGFMNANAAHPYENPTPLSNFLQMLSIFAIPSALTYYLGRMVRNQKH
;
A
#
# COMPACT_ATOMS: atom_id res chain seq x y z
N LYS A 1 -20.97 8.80 40.15
CA LYS A 1 -20.54 8.49 38.76
C LYS A 1 -19.52 9.54 38.37
N ALA A 2 -18.32 9.17 37.94
CA ALA A 2 -17.35 10.15 37.46
C ALA A 2 -17.92 10.90 36.25
N ALA A 3 -17.88 12.23 36.29
CA ALA A 3 -18.34 13.11 35.21
C ALA A 3 -17.26 13.18 34.12
N GLY A 4 -17.20 12.17 33.25
CA GLY A 4 -16.21 12.09 32.17
C GLY A 4 -16.84 11.65 30.86
N ILE A 5 -16.10 11.84 29.76
CA ILE A 5 -16.54 11.53 28.40
C ILE A 5 -16.32 10.07 27.98
N GLY A 6 -15.85 9.21 28.90
CA GLY A 6 -15.57 7.79 28.62
C GLY A 6 -14.18 7.36 29.09
N ASN A 7 -13.66 6.29 28.49
CA ASN A 7 -12.32 5.76 28.76
C ASN A 7 -11.59 5.51 27.44
N PHE A 8 -10.58 6.35 27.19
CA PHE A 8 -9.76 6.32 25.97
C PHE A 8 -9.18 4.93 25.67
N TRP A 9 -8.61 4.25 26.66
CA TRP A 9 -7.96 2.95 26.48
C TRP A 9 -8.95 1.85 26.12
N VAL A 10 -10.16 1.94 26.67
CA VAL A 10 -11.25 1.02 26.33
C VAL A 10 -11.70 1.25 24.88
N ASP A 11 -11.85 2.50 24.48
CA ASP A 11 -12.32 2.85 23.12
C ASP A 11 -11.29 2.47 22.06
N ILE A 12 -10.02 2.80 22.25
CA ILE A 12 -8.97 2.44 21.28
C ILE A 12 -8.81 0.93 21.16
N THR A 13 -8.84 0.20 22.28
CA THR A 13 -8.75 -1.26 22.27
C THR A 13 -9.95 -1.88 21.55
N ARG A 14 -11.16 -1.34 21.78
CA ARG A 14 -12.36 -1.85 21.13
C ARG A 14 -12.38 -1.58 19.63
N VAL A 15 -12.04 -0.36 19.22
CA VAL A 15 -12.00 0.02 17.81
C VAL A 15 -10.92 -0.80 17.09
N SER A 16 -9.72 -0.95 17.67
CA SER A 16 -8.67 -1.73 17.03
C SER A 16 -9.01 -3.22 16.93
N LEU A 17 -9.42 -3.86 18.03
CA LEU A 17 -9.57 -5.32 18.08
C LEU A 17 -10.92 -5.83 17.57
N TYR A 18 -12.01 -5.08 17.75
CA TYR A 18 -13.36 -5.54 17.41
C TYR A 18 -13.97 -4.86 16.19
N LEU A 19 -13.41 -3.74 15.71
CA LEU A 19 -13.87 -3.08 14.49
C LEU A 19 -12.84 -3.22 13.37
N LEU A 20 -11.65 -2.65 13.54
CA LEU A 20 -10.66 -2.55 12.47
C LEU A 20 -10.04 -3.91 12.12
N LEU A 21 -9.50 -4.64 13.10
CA LEU A 21 -8.83 -5.91 12.88
C LEU A 21 -9.69 -6.96 12.15
N PRO A 22 -10.93 -7.27 12.57
CA PRO A 22 -11.74 -8.29 11.90
C PRO A 22 -12.13 -7.88 10.48
N ILE A 23 -12.50 -6.61 10.26
CA ILE A 23 -12.84 -6.10 8.93
C ILE A 23 -11.60 -6.15 8.03
N CYS A 24 -10.44 -5.68 8.50
CA CYS A 24 -9.21 -5.69 7.74
C CYS A 24 -8.73 -7.10 7.42
N LEU A 25 -8.92 -8.06 8.33
CA LEU A 25 -8.57 -9.46 8.09
C LEU A 25 -9.37 -10.01 6.91
N VAL A 26 -10.70 -9.92 6.95
CA VAL A 26 -11.57 -10.39 5.85
C VAL A 26 -11.28 -9.63 4.56
N TYR A 27 -11.11 -8.31 4.66
CA TYR A 27 -10.86 -7.48 3.49
C TYR A 27 -9.51 -7.80 2.83
N SER A 28 -8.45 -8.01 3.62
CA SER A 28 -7.14 -8.39 3.08
C SER A 28 -7.18 -9.72 2.34
N LEU A 29 -7.95 -10.71 2.82
CA LEU A 29 -8.14 -11.98 2.13
C LEU A 29 -8.83 -11.79 0.78
N PHE A 30 -9.87 -10.95 0.73
CA PHE A 30 -10.50 -10.56 -0.53
C PHE A 30 -9.48 -9.91 -1.48
N LEU A 31 -8.65 -8.98 -0.99
CA LEU A 31 -7.67 -8.29 -1.83
C LEU A 31 -6.58 -9.24 -2.37
N VAL A 32 -6.14 -10.22 -1.56
CA VAL A 32 -5.27 -11.30 -2.03
C VAL A 32 -5.94 -12.10 -3.14
N SER A 33 -7.23 -12.40 -2.99
CA SER A 33 -8.01 -13.10 -4.02
C SER A 33 -8.11 -12.30 -5.33
N GLN A 34 -7.98 -10.98 -5.28
CA GLN A 34 -7.94 -10.11 -6.47
C GLN A 34 -6.54 -10.02 -7.11
N GLY A 35 -5.50 -10.57 -6.48
CA GLY A 35 -4.14 -10.58 -7.00
C GLY A 35 -3.14 -9.69 -6.26
N MET A 36 -3.51 -9.12 -5.09
CA MET A 36 -2.51 -8.45 -4.25
C MET A 36 -1.55 -9.45 -3.63
N ILE A 37 -0.28 -9.08 -3.55
CA ILE A 37 0.73 -9.91 -2.91
C ILE A 37 0.59 -9.85 -1.38
N GLN A 38 0.80 -10.99 -0.72
CA GLN A 38 0.84 -11.09 0.74
C GLN A 38 1.81 -12.19 1.13
N ASN A 39 3.09 -11.86 1.25
CA ASN A 39 4.14 -12.81 1.61
C ASN A 39 5.36 -12.11 2.25
N PHE A 40 6.36 -12.88 2.69
CA PHE A 40 7.64 -12.36 3.20
C PHE A 40 8.83 -12.89 2.37
N LYS A 41 8.63 -13.06 1.06
CA LYS A 41 9.69 -13.54 0.17
C LYS A 41 10.73 -12.44 -0.07
N PRO A 42 11.99 -12.81 -0.39
CA PRO A 42 12.94 -11.90 -1.02
C PRO A 42 12.39 -11.36 -2.35
N TYR A 43 13.00 -10.30 -2.88
CA TYR A 43 12.63 -9.78 -4.18
C TYR A 43 12.90 -10.80 -5.29
N ASP A 44 11.93 -10.96 -6.20
CA ASP A 44 12.05 -11.89 -7.31
C ASP A 44 12.80 -11.24 -8.48
N THR A 45 13.47 -12.06 -9.29
CA THR A 45 14.10 -11.62 -10.54
C THR A 45 13.36 -12.24 -11.73
N ALA A 46 12.71 -11.40 -12.53
CA ALA A 46 11.98 -11.81 -13.72
C ALA A 46 12.81 -11.55 -14.98
N HIS A 47 12.84 -12.52 -15.90
CA HIS A 47 13.42 -12.31 -17.24
C HIS A 47 12.42 -11.60 -18.14
N ILE A 48 12.85 -10.49 -18.75
CA ILE A 48 11.99 -9.74 -19.67
C ILE A 48 12.04 -10.36 -21.07
N VAL A 49 10.88 -10.47 -21.72
CA VAL A 49 10.73 -11.08 -23.06
C VAL A 49 11.44 -10.24 -24.12
N GLU A 50 11.40 -8.92 -23.98
CA GLU A 50 12.02 -7.97 -24.90
C GLU A 50 13.11 -7.17 -24.17
N PRO A 51 14.38 -7.54 -24.33
CA PRO A 51 15.50 -6.79 -23.77
C PRO A 51 15.63 -5.42 -24.42
N TYR A 52 15.75 -4.37 -23.61
CA TYR A 52 16.03 -3.01 -24.07
C TYR A 52 17.43 -2.57 -23.64
N THR A 53 18.02 -1.65 -24.38
CA THR A 53 19.32 -1.06 -24.07
C THR A 53 19.08 0.26 -23.34
N THR A 54 19.76 0.44 -22.21
CA THR A 54 19.76 1.71 -21.49
C THR A 54 21.20 2.17 -21.28
N GLN A 55 21.43 3.46 -21.45
CA GLN A 55 22.72 4.07 -21.19
C GLN A 55 22.87 4.27 -19.68
N VAL A 56 23.81 3.55 -19.08
CA VAL A 56 24.14 3.69 -17.65
C VAL A 56 25.56 4.19 -17.51
N ALA A 57 25.80 5.04 -16.51
CA ALA A 57 27.14 5.47 -16.17
C ALA A 57 27.98 4.23 -15.78
N GLN A 58 29.12 4.08 -16.43
CA GLN A 58 30.05 3.00 -16.18
C GLN A 58 30.63 3.18 -14.76
N LYS A 59 30.61 2.14 -13.94
CA LYS A 59 31.17 2.17 -12.58
C LYS A 59 32.43 1.32 -12.50
N ASP A 60 33.46 1.81 -11.82
CA ASP A 60 34.69 1.09 -11.58
C ASP A 60 34.50 -0.08 -10.58
N SER A 61 35.55 -0.86 -10.36
CA SER A 61 35.58 -1.98 -9.40
C SER A 61 35.34 -1.58 -7.94
N SER A 62 35.30 -0.28 -7.64
CA SER A 62 35.03 0.30 -6.33
C SER A 62 33.63 0.96 -6.25
N GLY A 63 32.83 0.88 -7.32
CA GLY A 63 31.48 1.42 -7.40
C GLY A 63 31.39 2.93 -7.71
N GLN A 64 32.51 3.58 -8.05
CA GLN A 64 32.53 5.00 -8.44
C GLN A 64 32.32 5.16 -9.95
N GLU A 65 31.63 6.23 -10.34
CA GLU A 65 31.35 6.52 -11.75
C GLU A 65 32.65 6.89 -12.49
N ILE A 66 32.95 6.19 -13.58
CA ILE A 66 34.12 6.46 -14.42
C ILE A 66 33.84 7.76 -15.18
N LYS A 67 34.62 8.80 -14.87
CA LYS A 67 34.61 10.08 -15.58
C LYS A 67 35.69 10.08 -16.66
N ASP A 68 35.35 10.61 -17.83
CA ASP A 68 36.30 10.84 -18.91
C ASP A 68 37.34 11.90 -18.51
N SER A 69 38.34 12.11 -19.37
CA SER A 69 39.40 13.12 -19.18
C SER A 69 38.89 14.58 -19.16
N GLN A 70 37.61 14.81 -19.40
CA GLN A 70 36.92 16.11 -19.35
C GLN A 70 35.94 16.21 -18.16
N GLY A 71 35.93 15.23 -17.25
CA GLY A 71 35.10 15.22 -16.05
C GLY A 71 33.64 14.79 -16.27
N LYS A 72 33.28 14.29 -17.46
CA LYS A 72 31.94 13.82 -17.80
C LYS A 72 31.83 12.31 -17.60
N THR A 73 30.73 11.83 -17.03
CA THR A 73 30.48 10.39 -16.80
C THR A 73 30.40 9.61 -18.11
N VAL A 74 31.20 8.56 -18.25
CA VAL A 74 31.18 7.66 -19.41
C VAL A 74 29.91 6.81 -19.35
N MET A 75 29.05 6.94 -20.36
CA MET A 75 27.81 6.17 -20.48
C MET A 75 28.08 4.93 -21.33
N GLU A 76 27.71 3.75 -20.81
CA GLU A 76 27.79 2.47 -21.53
C GLU A 76 26.39 1.94 -21.84
N ASP A 77 26.22 1.42 -23.05
CA ASP A 77 25.00 0.74 -23.48
C ASP A 77 24.85 -0.59 -22.75
N ARG A 78 24.01 -0.62 -21.71
CA ARG A 78 23.69 -1.85 -20.97
C ARG A 78 22.38 -2.43 -21.46
N LYS A 79 22.45 -3.65 -21.98
CA LYS A 79 21.27 -4.45 -22.34
C LYS A 79 20.63 -5.03 -21.07
N ILE A 80 19.46 -4.55 -20.69
CA ILE A 80 18.69 -5.06 -19.54
C ILE A 80 17.94 -6.30 -19.98
N LYS A 81 18.09 -7.40 -19.24
CA LYS A 81 17.40 -8.68 -19.49
C LYS A 81 16.57 -9.16 -18.30
N THR A 82 16.68 -8.46 -17.17
CA THR A 82 16.07 -8.87 -15.89
C THR A 82 15.47 -7.68 -15.19
N GLN A 83 14.32 -7.89 -14.54
CA GLN A 83 13.64 -6.92 -13.69
C GLN A 83 13.51 -7.48 -12.28
N THR A 84 13.82 -6.65 -11.29
CA THR A 84 13.59 -6.98 -9.88
C THR A 84 12.14 -6.64 -9.50
N LEU A 85 11.42 -7.59 -8.92
CA LEU A 85 10.04 -7.44 -8.45
C LEU A 85 10.01 -7.39 -6.92
N ALA A 86 9.47 -6.31 -6.38
CA ALA A 86 9.33 -6.14 -4.95
C ALA A 86 8.26 -7.10 -4.38
N GLN A 87 8.58 -7.74 -3.26
CA GLN A 87 7.70 -8.66 -2.53
C GLN A 87 7.37 -8.09 -1.14
N GLY A 88 6.29 -8.57 -0.51
CA GLY A 88 5.95 -8.15 0.85
C GLY A 88 4.49 -8.37 1.27
N PRO A 89 4.14 -8.01 2.53
CA PRO A 89 2.81 -8.15 3.10
C PRO A 89 1.86 -7.01 2.69
N VAL A 90 1.67 -6.83 1.38
CA VAL A 90 0.99 -5.66 0.81
C VAL A 90 -0.51 -5.65 1.13
N ALA A 91 -1.23 -6.74 0.91
CA ALA A 91 -2.69 -6.78 1.05
C ALA A 91 -3.16 -6.38 2.46
N SER A 92 -2.47 -6.83 3.52
CA SER A 92 -2.78 -6.46 4.90
C SER A 92 -2.59 -4.97 5.17
N GLN A 93 -1.55 -4.35 4.60
CA GLN A 93 -1.31 -2.91 4.73
C GLN A 93 -2.34 -2.12 3.91
N VAL A 94 -2.68 -2.58 2.71
CA VAL A 94 -3.69 -1.94 1.86
C VAL A 94 -5.07 -1.94 2.51
N ALA A 95 -5.46 -3.03 3.19
CA ALA A 95 -6.75 -3.11 3.87
C ALA A 95 -6.91 -1.99 4.91
N ILE A 96 -5.94 -1.83 5.83
CA ILE A 96 -6.00 -0.80 6.88
C ILE A 96 -5.72 0.60 6.33
N LYS A 97 -4.89 0.77 5.30
CA LYS A 97 -4.62 2.10 4.75
C LYS A 97 -5.87 2.69 4.10
N MET A 98 -6.71 1.86 3.48
CA MET A 98 -7.94 2.31 2.83
C MET A 98 -9.08 2.46 3.84
N LEU A 99 -9.31 1.46 4.70
CA LEU A 99 -10.37 1.53 5.71
C LEU A 99 -10.12 2.63 6.75
N GLY A 100 -8.87 2.78 7.18
CA GLY A 100 -8.45 3.80 8.15
C GLY A 100 -8.10 5.15 7.51
N THR A 101 -8.27 5.32 6.19
CA THR A 101 -7.97 6.57 5.47
C THR A 101 -6.53 7.09 5.64
N ASN A 102 -5.57 6.20 5.90
CA ASN A 102 -4.17 6.56 6.13
C ASN A 102 -3.43 6.93 4.84
N GLY A 103 -3.75 6.28 3.72
CA GLY A 103 -3.18 6.57 2.41
C GLY A 103 -1.72 6.13 2.18
N GLY A 104 -1.02 5.56 3.16
CA GLY A 104 0.38 5.10 3.01
C GLY A 104 0.51 3.80 2.20
N GLY A 105 1.01 3.89 0.96
CA GLY A 105 1.28 2.74 0.08
C GLY A 105 2.52 1.95 0.47
N PHE A 106 2.55 0.66 0.11
CA PHE A 106 3.74 -0.19 0.27
C PHE A 106 4.77 0.09 -0.84
N MET A 107 4.29 0.33 -2.05
CA MET A 107 5.05 0.67 -3.23
C MET A 107 5.02 2.18 -3.43
N ASN A 108 6.02 2.72 -4.13
CA ASN A 108 6.11 4.16 -4.39
C ASN A 108 4.89 4.71 -5.16
N ALA A 109 4.34 3.92 -6.10
CA ALA A 109 3.15 4.30 -6.87
C ALA A 109 1.82 4.04 -6.12
N ASN A 110 1.85 3.53 -4.89
CA ASN A 110 0.68 3.32 -4.04
C ASN A 110 -0.46 2.58 -4.77
N ALA A 111 -1.70 3.06 -4.69
CA ALA A 111 -2.88 2.44 -5.30
C ALA A 111 -2.90 2.45 -6.84
N ALA A 112 -1.92 3.09 -7.50
CA ALA A 112 -1.69 2.94 -8.93
C ALA A 112 -0.79 1.74 -9.27
N HIS A 113 -0.15 1.14 -8.27
CA HIS A 113 0.69 -0.03 -8.46
C HIS A 113 -0.16 -1.32 -8.56
N PRO A 114 0.06 -2.19 -9.56
CA PRO A 114 -0.73 -3.41 -9.74
C PRO A 114 -0.77 -4.33 -8.51
N TYR A 115 0.31 -4.42 -7.74
CA TYR A 115 0.33 -5.19 -6.48
C TYR A 115 -0.51 -4.59 -5.33
N GLU A 116 -0.89 -3.32 -5.40
CA GLU A 116 -1.74 -2.66 -4.40
C GLU A 116 -3.17 -2.42 -4.89
N ASN A 117 -3.42 -2.59 -6.19
CA ASN A 117 -4.74 -2.42 -6.80
C ASN A 117 -4.83 -3.14 -8.16
N PRO A 118 -4.95 -4.47 -8.16
CA PRO A 118 -4.82 -5.28 -9.37
C PRO A 118 -6.03 -5.19 -10.31
N THR A 119 -7.24 -4.93 -9.80
CA THR A 119 -8.48 -5.03 -10.59
C THR A 119 -9.40 -3.82 -10.43
N PRO A 120 -10.27 -3.52 -11.40
CA PRO A 120 -11.31 -2.50 -11.23
C PRO A 120 -12.23 -2.77 -10.04
N LEU A 121 -12.47 -4.05 -9.72
CA LEU A 121 -13.27 -4.44 -8.55
C LEU A 121 -12.54 -4.13 -7.24
N SER A 122 -11.24 -4.44 -7.13
CA SER A 122 -10.46 -4.05 -5.95
C SER A 122 -10.45 -2.54 -5.81
N ASN A 123 -10.32 -1.80 -6.92
CA ASN A 123 -10.34 -0.34 -6.90
C ASN A 123 -11.68 0.20 -6.37
N PHE A 124 -12.79 -0.34 -6.86
CA PHE A 124 -14.13 0.04 -6.41
C PHE A 124 -14.32 -0.17 -4.90
N LEU A 125 -13.91 -1.34 -4.38
CA LEU A 125 -14.01 -1.59 -2.94
C LEU A 125 -13.04 -0.75 -2.11
N GLN A 126 -11.87 -0.40 -2.63
CA GLN A 126 -10.96 0.55 -1.98
C GLN A 126 -11.61 1.93 -1.84
N MET A 127 -12.28 2.42 -2.88
CA MET A 127 -13.03 3.69 -2.81
C MET A 127 -14.17 3.63 -1.79
N LEU A 128 -14.94 2.54 -1.74
CA LEU A 128 -15.98 2.36 -0.71
C LEU A 128 -15.39 2.33 0.70
N SER A 129 -14.23 1.69 0.87
CA SER A 129 -13.56 1.55 2.16
C SER A 129 -13.14 2.90 2.74
N ILE A 130 -12.69 3.84 1.90
CA ILE A 130 -12.30 5.20 2.32
C ILE A 130 -13.47 5.93 3.00
N PHE A 131 -14.70 5.74 2.50
CA PHE A 131 -15.89 6.39 3.06
C PHE A 131 -16.60 5.58 4.14
N ALA A 132 -16.30 4.29 4.28
CA ALA A 132 -17.04 3.40 5.16
C ALA A 132 -17.10 3.89 6.62
N ILE A 133 -15.96 4.23 7.24
CA ILE A 133 -15.93 4.70 8.63
C ILE A 133 -16.50 6.13 8.76
N PRO A 134 -16.07 7.12 7.95
CA PRO A 134 -16.63 8.47 8.04
C PRO A 134 -18.16 8.51 7.86
N SER A 135 -18.71 7.78 6.89
CA SER A 135 -20.16 7.70 6.67
C SER A 135 -20.88 6.92 7.79
N ALA A 136 -20.26 5.90 8.37
CA ALA A 136 -20.85 5.20 9.51
C ALA A 136 -20.90 6.09 10.77
N LEU A 137 -19.89 6.94 10.99
CA LEU A 137 -19.84 7.84 12.13
C LEU A 137 -20.88 8.96 12.07
N THR A 138 -21.17 9.51 10.88
CA THR A 138 -22.27 10.49 10.73
C THR A 138 -23.63 9.85 11.02
N TYR A 139 -23.86 8.62 10.54
CA TYR A 139 -25.06 7.85 10.88
C TYR A 139 -25.16 7.55 12.37
N TYR A 140 -24.05 7.14 12.99
CA TYR A 140 -23.97 6.84 14.42
C TYR A 140 -24.22 8.08 15.29
N LEU A 141 -23.72 9.25 14.88
CA LEU A 141 -24.00 10.51 15.57
C LEU A 141 -25.52 10.78 15.64
N GLY A 142 -26.23 10.68 14.51
CA GLY A 142 -27.69 10.86 14.46
C GLY A 142 -28.45 9.91 15.40
N ARG A 143 -27.98 8.67 15.52
CA ARG A 143 -28.51 7.70 16.49
C ARG A 143 -28.22 8.09 17.94
N MET A 144 -27.01 8.55 18.22
CA MET A 144 -26.58 8.93 19.58
C MET A 144 -27.30 10.16 20.09
N VAL A 145 -27.55 11.16 19.23
CA VAL A 145 -28.32 12.36 19.58
C VAL A 145 -29.84 12.16 19.49
N ARG A 146 -30.28 10.96 19.12
CA ARG A 146 -31.70 10.58 18.92
C ARG A 146 -32.43 11.46 17.89
N ASN A 147 -31.69 11.99 16.91
CA ASN A 147 -32.24 12.74 15.78
C ASN A 147 -31.48 12.36 14.51
N GLN A 148 -32.06 11.46 13.71
CA GLN A 148 -31.41 10.94 12.51
C GLN A 148 -31.25 11.99 11.39
N LYS A 149 -31.96 13.12 11.49
CA LYS A 149 -31.87 14.23 10.52
C LYS A 149 -30.77 15.25 10.87
N HIS A 150 -30.15 15.12 12.05
CA HIS A 150 -29.04 15.97 12.47
C HIS A 150 -27.82 15.73 11.58
#